data_AF-A0AAW2RNQ0-F1
#
_entry.id   AF-A0AAW2RNQ0-F1
#
_cell.length_a   1.000
_cell.length_b   1.000
_cell.length_c   1.000
_cell.angle_alpha   90.00
_cell.angle_beta   90.00
_cell.angle_gamma   90.00
#
_symmetry.space_group_name_H-M   'P 1'
#
loop_
_entity.id
_entity.type
_entity.pdbx_description
1 polymer ?
#
loop_
_entity_poly.entity_id
_entity_poly.type
_entity_poly.pdbx_seq_one_letter_code
_entity_poly.pdbx_strand_id
1 'polypeptide(L)'
;MRGEELQGLSIEELQQLESSLEAGLSRVIEKKGKQLMEENARLRQRVEDISNGRRNNATADSENIVYDEGQSSESVNACNSIGLPQDYESSDTSLKLG
;
A
#
# COMPACT_ATOMS: atom_id res chain seq x y z
N MET A 1 10.20 -31.60 -14.25
CA MET A 1 10.34 -33.06 -14.41
C MET A 1 9.02 -33.71 -14.11
N ARG A 2 8.66 -34.71 -14.92
CA ARG A 2 7.50 -35.56 -14.67
C ARG A 2 7.96 -36.90 -14.08
N GLY A 3 7.10 -37.57 -13.32
CA GLY A 3 7.44 -38.87 -12.71
C GLY A 3 7.79 -39.96 -13.73
N GLU A 4 7.25 -39.87 -14.95
CA GLU A 4 7.56 -40.76 -16.07
C GLU A 4 9.04 -40.71 -16.49
N GLU A 5 9.71 -39.56 -16.28
CA GLU A 5 11.14 -39.36 -16.61
C GLU A 5 12.07 -40.08 -15.62
N LEU A 6 11.54 -40.65 -14.53
CA LEU A 6 12.29 -41.40 -13.53
C LEU A 6 12.39 -42.90 -13.84
N GLN A 7 11.56 -43.39 -14.77
CA GLN A 7 11.51 -44.81 -15.08
C GLN A 7 12.80 -45.26 -15.77
N GLY A 8 13.41 -46.33 -15.24
CA GLY A 8 14.67 -46.88 -15.77
C GLY A 8 15.95 -46.28 -15.17
N LEU A 9 15.84 -45.29 -14.27
CA LEU A 9 16.98 -44.80 -13.49
C LEU A 9 17.38 -45.81 -12.42
N SER A 10 18.68 -45.88 -12.13
CA SER A 10 19.19 -46.60 -10.96
C SER A 10 18.88 -45.85 -9.67
N ILE A 11 19.07 -46.52 -8.53
CA ILE A 11 18.90 -45.90 -7.20
C ILE A 11 19.92 -44.76 -7.02
N GLU A 12 21.15 -44.95 -7.49
CA GLU A 12 22.21 -43.96 -7.40
C GLU A 12 21.88 -42.70 -8.24
N GLU A 13 21.33 -42.88 -9.44
CA GLU A 13 20.91 -41.78 -10.30
C GLU A 13 19.74 -41.01 -9.69
N LEU A 14 18.78 -41.71 -9.08
CA LEU A 14 17.66 -41.10 -8.36
C LEU A 14 18.15 -40.26 -7.17
N GLN A 15 19.10 -40.77 -6.38
CA GLN A 15 19.67 -40.04 -5.25
C GLN A 15 20.45 -38.78 -5.68
N GLN A 16 21.22 -38.86 -6.78
CA GLN A 16 21.90 -37.69 -7.32
C GLN A 16 20.91 -36.63 -7.83
N LEU A 17 19.82 -37.07 -8.44
CA LEU A 17 18.77 -36.20 -8.93
C LEU A 17 18.04 -35.50 -7.79
N GLU A 18 17.71 -36.22 -6.72
CA GLU A 18 17.13 -35.67 -5.50
C GLU A 18 18.05 -34.62 -4.87
N SER A 19 19.34 -34.93 -4.70
CA SER A 19 20.33 -34.00 -4.15
C SER A 19 20.46 -32.73 -5.00
N SER A 20 20.48 -32.88 -6.33
CA SER A 20 20.56 -31.76 -7.26
C SER A 20 19.31 -30.87 -7.21
N LEU A 21 18.13 -31.49 -7.10
CA LEU A 21 16.85 -30.80 -7.00
C LEU A 21 16.73 -30.06 -5.67
N GLU A 22 17.12 -30.68 -4.56
CA GLU A 22 17.15 -30.06 -3.24
C GLU A 22 18.06 -28.83 -3.24
N ALA A 23 19.30 -28.96 -3.73
CA ALA A 23 20.23 -27.85 -3.83
C ALA A 23 19.70 -26.73 -4.76
N GLY A 24 19.06 -27.11 -5.87
CA GLY A 24 18.41 -26.17 -6.79
C GLY A 24 17.28 -25.39 -6.12
N LEU A 25 16.42 -26.08 -5.38
CA LEU A 25 15.29 -25.50 -4.67
C LEU A 25 15.77 -24.54 -3.57
N SER A 26 16.75 -24.94 -2.77
CA SER A 26 17.36 -24.10 -1.74
C SER A 26 17.88 -22.78 -2.32
N ARG A 27 18.63 -22.83 -3.44
CA ARG A 27 19.10 -21.62 -4.14
C ARG A 27 17.96 -20.72 -4.62
N VAL A 28 16.88 -21.30 -5.13
CA VAL A 28 15.71 -20.52 -5.59
C VAL A 28 15.02 -19.83 -4.41
N ILE A 29 14.84 -20.55 -3.30
CA ILE A 29 14.22 -20.01 -2.08
C ILE A 29 15.07 -18.87 -1.53
N GLU A 30 16.37 -19.06 -1.36
CA GLU A 30 17.29 -18.03 -0.87
C GLU A 30 17.26 -16.77 -1.73
N LYS A 31 17.35 -16.94 -3.06
CA LYS A 31 17.35 -15.82 -4.00
C LYS A 31 16.04 -15.04 -3.95
N LYS A 32 14.90 -15.74 -4.00
CA LYS A 32 13.58 -15.10 -3.92
C LYS A 32 13.34 -14.46 -2.55
N GLY A 33 13.75 -15.12 -1.48
CA GLY A 33 13.67 -14.59 -0.11
C GLY A 33 14.46 -13.29 0.04
N LYS A 34 15.70 -13.26 -0.46
CA LYS A 34 16.54 -12.06 -0.47
C LYS A 34 15.87 -10.91 -1.24
N GLN A 35 15.38 -11.17 -2.46
CA GLN A 35 14.69 -10.17 -3.28
C GLN A 35 13.46 -9.59 -2.58
N LEU A 36 12.64 -10.45 -1.95
CA LEU A 36 11.47 -10.01 -1.19
C LEU A 36 11.87 -9.16 0.03
N MET A 37 12.93 -9.55 0.75
CA MET A 37 13.40 -8.82 1.92
C MET A 37 13.94 -7.43 1.54
N GLU A 38 14.72 -7.33 0.46
CA GLU A 38 15.22 -6.06 -0.08
C GLU A 38 14.07 -5.13 -0.49
N GLU A 39 13.08 -5.66 -1.21
CA GLU A 39 11.91 -4.87 -1.62
C GLU A 39 11.06 -4.44 -0.41
N ASN A 40 10.90 -5.30 0.60
CA ASN A 40 10.20 -4.96 1.82
C ASN A 40 10.91 -3.83 2.56
N ALA A 41 12.23 -3.88 2.67
CA ALA A 41 13.04 -2.83 3.28
C ALA A 41 12.90 -1.50 2.51
N ARG A 42 12.98 -1.55 1.18
CA ARG A 42 12.79 -0.38 0.31
C ARG A 42 11.40 0.24 0.46
N LEU A 43 10.36 -0.58 0.51
CA LEU A 43 8.98 -0.11 0.70
C LEU A 43 8.78 0.50 2.08
N ARG A 44 9.34 -0.11 3.14
CA ARG A 44 9.30 0.44 4.50
C ARG A 44 9.96 1.80 4.58
N GLN A 45 11.15 1.95 3.98
CA GLN A 45 11.83 3.25 3.90
C GLN A 45 10.96 4.29 3.21
N ARG A 46 10.33 3.93 2.08
CA ARG A 46 9.45 4.85 1.35
C ARG A 46 8.23 5.27 2.18
N VAL A 47 7.62 4.35 2.93
CA VAL A 47 6.49 4.66 3.82
C VAL A 47 6.92 5.62 4.92
N GLU A 48 8.07 5.37 5.53
CA GLU A 48 8.68 6.23 6.55
C GLU A 48 8.91 7.65 5.98
N ASP A 49 9.54 7.76 4.80
CA ASP A 49 9.83 9.03 4.13
C ASP A 49 8.57 9.82 3.80
N ILE A 50 7.51 9.17 3.32
CA ILE A 50 6.22 9.82 3.04
C ILE A 50 5.58 10.33 4.34
N SER A 51 5.66 9.54 5.42
CA SER A 51 5.11 9.93 6.73
C SER A 51 5.87 11.11 7.35
N ASN A 52 7.17 11.22 7.09
CA ASN A 52 8.05 12.25 7.61
C ASN A 52 8.12 13.51 6.72
N GLY A 53 7.96 13.36 5.40
CA GLY A 53 7.84 14.49 4.46
C GLY A 53 6.58 15.34 4.70
N ARG A 54 5.57 14.82 5.40
CA ARG A 54 4.40 15.61 5.84
C ARG A 54 4.70 16.53 7.03
N ARG A 55 5.77 16.27 7.78
CA ARG A 55 6.16 17.08 8.96
C ARG A 55 7.05 18.27 8.60
N ASN A 56 7.75 18.22 7.47
CA ASN A 56 8.80 19.19 7.13
C ASN A 56 8.32 20.31 6.17
N ASN A 57 7.02 20.38 5.89
CA ASN A 57 6.42 21.39 5.01
C ASN A 57 5.51 22.37 5.77
N ALA A 58 5.54 22.36 7.10
CA ALA A 58 5.02 23.44 7.92
C ALA A 58 6.21 24.27 8.41
N THR A 59 6.10 25.59 8.38
CA THR A 59 7.04 26.57 8.97
C THR A 59 8.24 26.98 8.10
N ALA A 60 7.98 27.38 6.86
CA ALA A 60 8.69 28.52 6.29
C ALA A 60 7.64 29.54 5.87
N ASP A 61 7.68 30.70 6.52
CA ASP A 61 6.99 31.95 6.18
C ASP A 61 5.60 32.21 6.79
N SER A 62 5.60 32.71 8.03
CA SER A 62 4.84 33.92 8.40
C SER A 62 5.15 34.30 9.84
N GLU A 63 6.02 35.28 10.01
CA GLU A 63 5.98 36.16 11.18
C GLU A 63 4.63 36.88 11.17
N ASN A 64 3.66 36.41 11.96
CA ASN A 64 2.57 37.28 12.41
C ASN A 64 1.90 36.69 13.67
N ILE A 65 2.50 36.92 14.84
CA ILE A 65 1.71 36.91 16.07
C ILE A 65 0.89 38.19 16.06
N VAL A 66 -0.28 38.13 15.38
CA VAL A 66 -1.35 39.09 15.60
C VAL A 66 -2.07 38.64 16.85
N TYR A 67 -1.87 39.40 17.92
CA TYR A 67 -2.70 39.34 19.08
C TYR A 67 -4.13 39.78 18.72
N ASP A 68 -5.06 39.04 19.31
CA ASP A 68 -6.38 39.43 19.77
C ASP A 68 -7.54 39.53 18.77
N GLU A 69 -8.51 38.64 19.03
CA GLU A 69 -9.92 38.96 19.24
C GLU A 69 -10.56 40.04 18.37
N GLY A 70 -11.40 39.60 17.43
CA GLY A 70 -12.51 40.43 16.98
C GLY A 70 -12.93 40.23 15.53
N GLN A 71 -14.22 39.89 15.38
CA GLN A 71 -15.09 40.31 14.28
C GLN A 71 -14.80 39.62 12.92
N SER A 72 -15.54 38.57 12.55
CA SER A 72 -16.86 38.62 11.87
C SER A 72 -16.81 39.00 10.38
N SER A 73 -17.47 38.15 9.55
CA SER A 73 -17.88 38.32 8.14
C SER A 73 -16.77 38.13 7.09
N GLU A 74 -16.93 37.49 5.92
CA GLU A 74 -18.10 37.13 5.11
C GLU A 74 -17.61 36.10 4.05
N SER A 75 -18.40 35.07 3.74
CA SER A 75 -18.02 34.08 2.71
C SER A 75 -18.27 34.62 1.29
N VAL A 76 -17.26 34.64 0.42
CA VAL A 76 -17.43 34.88 -1.03
C VAL A 76 -16.92 33.68 -1.84
N ASN A 77 -17.68 32.60 -1.79
CA ASN A 77 -17.76 31.65 -2.89
C ASN A 77 -18.44 32.39 -4.06
N ALA A 78 -17.65 32.94 -4.97
CA ALA A 78 -18.14 33.33 -6.28
C ALA A 78 -18.42 32.05 -7.07
N CYS A 79 -19.66 31.57 -6.93
CA CYS A 79 -20.25 30.51 -7.71
C CYS A 79 -20.00 30.74 -9.21
N ASN A 80 -19.29 29.81 -9.84
CA ASN A 80 -19.57 29.48 -11.23
C ASN A 80 -20.99 28.86 -11.26
N SER A 81 -21.97 29.70 -11.57
CA SER A 81 -23.37 29.32 -11.78
C SER A 81 -23.48 28.21 -12.83
N ILE A 82 -24.05 27.04 -12.49
CA ILE A 82 -25.29 26.44 -13.06
C ILE A 82 -25.81 25.34 -12.11
N GLY A 83 -26.98 25.55 -11.48
CA GLY A 83 -27.86 24.45 -11.01
C GLY A 83 -28.28 24.48 -9.53
N LEU A 84 -29.50 24.99 -9.28
CA LEU A 84 -30.31 25.09 -8.04
C LEU A 84 -30.16 24.01 -6.93
N PRO A 85 -30.55 24.35 -5.68
CA PRO A 85 -30.56 23.44 -4.53
C PRO A 85 -31.76 22.49 -4.64
N GLN A 86 -31.50 21.19 -4.64
CA GLN A 86 -32.57 20.20 -4.54
C GLN A 86 -32.57 19.68 -3.10
N ASP A 87 -33.43 20.29 -2.30
CA ASP A 87 -33.97 19.71 -1.08
C ASP A 87 -34.32 18.24 -1.34
N TYR A 88 -33.67 17.30 -0.66
CA TYR A 88 -34.19 15.94 -0.50
C TYR A 88 -33.65 15.35 0.80
N GLU A 89 -34.25 15.83 1.89
CA GLU A 89 -34.43 15.07 3.11
C GLU A 89 -35.18 13.78 2.75
N SER A 90 -34.47 12.68 2.44
CA SER A 90 -35.05 11.34 2.53
C SER A 90 -34.01 10.25 2.35
N SER A 91 -33.67 9.57 3.42
CA SER A 91 -33.33 8.14 3.37
C SER A 91 -33.56 7.51 4.74
N ASP A 92 -34.84 7.35 5.08
CA ASP A 92 -35.26 6.26 5.95
C ASP A 92 -35.01 4.94 5.20
N THR A 93 -34.11 4.11 5.70
CA THR A 93 -34.04 2.70 5.29
C THR A 93 -34.50 1.84 6.46
N SER A 94 -35.81 1.80 6.66
CA SER A 94 -36.44 0.92 7.65
C SER A 94 -36.16 -0.56 7.34
N LEU A 95 -35.86 -1.32 8.40
CA LEU A 95 -35.62 -2.75 8.40
C LEU A 95 -36.93 -3.54 8.23
N LYS A 96 -36.91 -4.63 7.45
CA LYS A 96 -38.06 -5.53 7.29
C LYS A 96 -38.00 -6.65 8.32
N LEU A 97 -38.96 -6.67 9.25
CA LEU A 97 -39.27 -7.85 10.06
C LEU A 97 -40.39 -8.62 9.37
N GLY A 98 -40.07 -9.84 8.94
CA GLY A 98 -40.96 -10.80 8.34
C GLY A 98 -40.20 -12.09 8.05
#